data_AF-A0A8C7BKL6-F1
#
_entry.id   AF-A0A8C7BKL6-F1
#
_cell.length_a   1.000
_cell.length_b   1.000
_cell.length_c   1.000
_cell.angle_alpha   90.00
_cell.angle_beta   90.00
_cell.angle_gamma   90.00
#
_symmetry.space_group_name_H-M   'P 1'
#
loop_
_entity.id
_entity.type
_entity.pdbx_description
1 polymer ?
#
loop_
_entity_poly.entity_id
_entity_poly.type
_entity_poly.pdbx_seq_one_letter_code
_entity_poly.pdbx_strand_id
1 'polypeptide(L)'
;EIVLTQTPLSLSVSSREPASISCRASQSLLHSNGNNYLHWYLQKPGQSPQLLIFFATNRFTGVPDRFSGSGSGTDFTLRISRVEADDVGVYYCGQSTQYPPTLDAGGIEVQI
;
A
#
# COMPACT_ATOMS: atom_id res chain seq x y z
N GLU A 1 8.58 -11.49 14.48
CA GLU A 1 7.85 -11.41 13.20
C GLU A 1 7.11 -10.07 13.15
N ILE A 2 7.11 -9.43 11.99
CA ILE A 2 6.37 -8.18 11.77
C ILE A 2 5.07 -8.53 11.07
N VAL A 3 3.95 -8.27 11.74
CA VAL A 3 2.61 -8.49 11.20
C VAL A 3 2.12 -7.16 10.64
N LEU A 4 1.54 -7.21 9.44
CA LEU A 4 0.89 -6.09 8.80
C LEU A 4 -0.63 -6.28 8.88
N THR A 5 -1.35 -5.19 9.10
CA THR A 5 -2.80 -5.20 9.16
C THR A 5 -3.34 -4.05 8.34
N GLN A 6 -4.02 -4.39 7.25
CA GLN A 6 -4.64 -3.41 6.39
C GLN A 6 -6.10 -3.09 6.78
N THR A 7 -6.54 -1.86 6.52
CA THR A 7 -7.94 -1.43 6.75
C THR A 7 -8.35 -0.39 5.70
N PRO A 8 -9.58 -0.45 5.16
CA PRO A 8 -10.66 -1.43 5.41
C PRO A 8 -10.47 -2.75 4.65
N LEU A 9 -11.09 -3.86 5.07
CA LEU A 9 -10.92 -5.17 4.40
C LEU A 9 -11.44 -5.23 2.95
N SER A 10 -12.39 -4.35 2.60
CA SER A 10 -12.85 -4.11 1.24
C SER A 10 -13.25 -2.65 1.10
N LEU A 11 -13.15 -2.11 -0.11
CA LEU A 11 -13.47 -0.72 -0.40
C LEU A 11 -14.22 -0.60 -1.73
N SER A 12 -15.45 -0.09 -1.67
CA SER A 12 -16.24 0.28 -2.85
C SER A 12 -16.30 1.80 -2.95
N VAL A 13 -15.78 2.37 -4.03
CA VAL A 13 -15.62 3.83 -4.20
C VAL A 13 -16.06 4.24 -5.59
N SER A 14 -16.83 5.34 -5.70
CA SER A 14 -17.29 5.79 -7.01
C SER A 14 -16.12 6.31 -7.86
N SER A 15 -16.26 6.25 -9.18
CA SER A 15 -15.26 6.86 -10.07
C SER A 15 -15.05 8.34 -9.71
N ARG A 16 -13.78 8.77 -9.68
CA ARG A 16 -13.31 10.12 -9.34
C ARG A 16 -13.37 10.49 -7.86
N GLU A 17 -13.92 9.64 -7.00
CA GLU A 17 -13.81 9.82 -5.55
C GLU A 17 -12.43 9.40 -5.05
N PRO A 18 -11.96 9.96 -3.93
CA PRO A 18 -10.70 9.55 -3.32
C PRO A 18 -10.87 8.23 -2.55
N ALA A 19 -9.82 7.41 -2.58
CA ALA A 19 -9.69 6.21 -1.75
C ALA A 19 -8.50 6.34 -0.80
N SER A 20 -8.62 5.74 0.38
CA SER A 20 -7.55 5.71 1.38
C SER A 20 -7.47 4.33 1.99
N ILE A 21 -6.26 3.81 2.07
CA ILE A 21 -5.95 2.46 2.55
C ILE A 21 -4.92 2.60 3.65
N SER A 22 -5.22 2.08 4.83
CA SER A 22 -4.30 2.10 5.97
C SER A 22 -3.59 0.77 6.09
N CYS A 23 -2.32 0.79 6.49
CA CYS A 23 -1.54 -0.38 6.85
C CYS A 23 -0.82 -0.10 8.17
N ARG A 24 -1.08 -0.93 9.17
CA ARG A 24 -0.46 -0.86 10.48
C ARG A 24 0.49 -2.03 10.67
N ALA A 25 1.73 -1.73 11.03
CA ALA A 25 2.74 -2.72 11.40
C ALA A 25 2.74 -2.96 12.92
N SER A 26 2.96 -4.21 13.33
CA SER A 26 3.07 -4.56 14.75
C SER A 26 4.33 -3.99 15.42
N GLN A 27 5.32 -3.58 14.63
CA GLN A 27 6.59 -2.99 15.07
C GLN A 27 7.01 -1.87 14.11
N SER A 28 7.86 -0.96 14.59
CA SER A 28 8.37 0.14 13.77
C SER A 28 9.15 -0.38 12.56
N LEU A 29 8.80 0.12 11.38
CA LEU A 29 9.52 -0.10 10.13
C LEU A 29 10.56 0.99 9.85
N LEU A 30 10.65 2.01 10.72
CA LEU A 30 11.68 3.04 10.64
C LEU A 30 13.02 2.44 11.02
N HIS A 31 13.93 2.40 10.06
CA HIS A 31 15.27 1.87 10.23
C HIS A 31 16.26 2.97 10.63
N SER A 32 17.44 2.58 11.10
CA SER A 32 18.50 3.48 11.58
C SER A 32 19.04 4.46 10.53
N ASN A 33 18.79 4.22 9.24
CA ASN A 33 19.14 5.11 8.14
C ASN A 33 18.06 6.16 7.84
N GLY A 34 16.99 6.22 8.64
CA GLY A 34 15.88 7.16 8.47
C GLY A 34 14.80 6.71 7.47
N ASN A 35 14.95 5.55 6.83
CA ASN A 35 13.97 5.04 5.88
C ASN A 35 12.89 4.19 6.55
N ASN A 36 11.66 4.30 6.07
CA ASN A 36 10.55 3.42 6.44
C ASN A 36 10.41 2.32 5.39
N TYR A 37 10.79 1.08 5.70
CA TYR A 37 10.84 -0.01 4.71
C TYR A 37 9.46 -0.64 4.41
N LEU A 38 8.45 0.19 4.16
CA LEU A 38 7.12 -0.19 3.71
C LEU A 38 6.98 0.01 2.19
N HIS A 39 6.30 -0.92 1.55
CA HIS A 39 5.98 -0.90 0.12
C HIS A 39 4.49 -1.13 -0.09
N TRP A 40 3.91 -0.49 -1.11
CA TRP A 40 2.54 -0.68 -1.55
C TRP A 40 2.51 -1.31 -2.94
N TYR A 41 1.66 -2.30 -3.12
CA TYR A 41 1.49 -3.03 -4.37
C TYR A 41 0.04 -3.02 -4.83
N LEU A 42 -0.16 -3.08 -6.14
CA LEU A 42 -1.45 -3.36 -6.77
C LEU A 42 -1.35 -4.63 -7.60
N GLN A 43 -2.27 -5.56 -7.39
CA GLN A 43 -2.46 -6.72 -8.23
C GLN A 43 -3.79 -6.61 -8.97
N LYS A 44 -3.71 -6.43 -10.29
CA LYS A 44 -4.88 -6.49 -11.17
C LYS A 44 -5.24 -7.96 -11.48
N PRO A 45 -6.50 -8.27 -11.82
CA PRO A 45 -6.90 -9.61 -12.20
C PRO A 45 -6.00 -10.19 -13.31
N GLY A 46 -5.43 -11.37 -13.07
CA GLY A 46 -4.56 -12.06 -14.02
C GLY A 46 -3.14 -11.48 -14.17
N GLN A 47 -2.76 -10.49 -13.35
CA GLN A 47 -1.42 -9.89 -13.37
C GLN A 47 -0.64 -10.19 -12.09
N SER A 48 0.69 -10.08 -12.17
CA SER A 48 1.56 -10.11 -10.99
C SER A 48 1.44 -8.80 -10.19
N PRO A 49 1.71 -8.80 -8.87
CA PRO A 49 1.76 -7.59 -8.08
C PRO A 49 2.73 -6.56 -8.66
N GLN A 50 2.27 -5.32 -8.82
CA GLN A 50 3.05 -4.19 -9.32
C GLN A 50 3.33 -3.21 -8.18
N LEU A 51 4.57 -2.73 -8.09
CA LEU A 51 4.98 -1.77 -7.07
C LEU A 51 4.42 -0.38 -7.37
N LEU A 52 3.72 0.19 -6.39
CA LEU A 52 3.15 1.54 -6.45
C LEU A 52 4.04 2.56 -5.72
N ILE A 53 4.29 2.30 -4.44
CA ILE A 53 5.05 3.17 -3.54
C ILE A 53 6.08 2.32 -2.81
N PHE A 54 7.30 2.83 -2.67
CA PHE A 54 8.36 2.24 -1.86
C PHE A 54 8.86 3.25 -0.81
N PHE A 55 9.53 2.74 0.21
CA PHE A 55 9.99 3.54 1.36
C PHE A 55 8.89 4.41 1.99
N ALA A 56 7.66 3.88 2.06
CA ALA A 56 6.43 4.52 2.52
C ALA A 56 5.93 5.73 1.71
N THR A 57 6.80 6.51 1.08
CA THR A 57 6.44 7.81 0.45
C THR A 57 6.89 7.94 -1.01
N ASN A 58 7.84 7.15 -1.48
CA ASN A 58 8.42 7.31 -2.81
C ASN A 58 7.56 6.58 -3.86
N ARG A 59 7.00 7.32 -4.80
CA ARG A 59 6.22 6.73 -5.90
C ARG A 59 7.13 6.09 -6.94
N PHE A 60 6.79 4.86 -7.35
CA PHE A 60 7.53 4.13 -8.37
C PHE A 60 7.36 4.78 -9.76
N THR A 61 8.34 4.62 -10.62
CA THR A 61 8.33 5.26 -11.95
C THR A 61 7.20 4.69 -12.80
N GLY A 62 6.44 5.56 -13.47
CA GLY A 62 5.29 5.19 -14.29
C GLY A 62 3.96 5.08 -13.52
N VAL A 63 3.99 5.16 -12.19
CA VAL A 63 2.75 5.19 -11.37
C VAL A 63 2.12 6.58 -11.46
N PRO A 64 0.79 6.67 -11.72
CA PRO A 64 0.08 7.95 -11.86
C PRO A 64 0.22 8.86 -10.65
N ASP A 65 0.16 10.17 -10.91
CA ASP A 65 0.39 11.17 -9.87
C ASP A 65 -0.66 11.21 -8.75
N ARG A 66 -1.85 10.66 -9.06
CA ARG A 66 -2.95 10.46 -8.13
C ARG A 66 -2.66 9.54 -6.95
N PHE A 67 -1.62 8.69 -7.04
CA PHE A 67 -1.16 7.84 -5.96
C PHE A 67 -0.13 8.55 -5.09
N SER A 68 -0.31 8.45 -3.77
CA SER A 68 0.63 8.97 -2.77
C SER A 68 0.66 8.06 -1.55
N GLY A 69 1.86 7.79 -1.03
CA GLY A 69 2.03 7.13 0.26
C GLY A 69 2.45 8.13 1.35
N SER A 70 2.05 7.84 2.59
CA SER A 70 2.41 8.60 3.78
C SER A 70 2.55 7.69 4.99
N GLY A 71 3.21 8.17 6.04
CA GLY A 71 3.35 7.46 7.30
C GLY A 71 4.79 7.24 7.73
N SER A 72 4.96 6.77 8.96
CA SER A 72 6.27 6.49 9.55
C SER A 72 6.13 5.57 10.77
N GLY A 73 7.17 4.82 11.08
CA GLY A 73 7.18 3.92 12.23
C GLY A 73 6.21 2.76 12.01
N THR A 74 5.01 2.85 12.57
CA THR A 74 4.02 1.76 12.58
C THR A 74 2.81 2.01 11.70
N ASP A 75 2.52 3.26 11.34
CA ASP A 75 1.26 3.65 10.73
C ASP A 75 1.48 4.28 9.36
N PHE A 76 0.85 3.67 8.35
CA PHE A 76 1.04 4.02 6.96
C PHE A 76 -0.28 4.12 6.21
N THR A 77 -0.30 4.95 5.18
CA THR A 77 -1.49 5.19 4.36
C THR A 77 -1.09 5.29 2.90
N LEU A 78 -1.83 4.57 2.05
CA LEU A 78 -1.88 4.81 0.61
C LEU A 78 -3.14 5.60 0.30
N ARG A 79 -2.97 6.70 -0.44
CA ARG A 79 -4.07 7.54 -0.90
C ARG A 79 -4.10 7.57 -2.42
N ILE A 80 -5.31 7.38 -2.96
CA ILE A 80 -5.64 7.56 -4.37
C ILE A 80 -6.55 8.79 -4.42
N SER A 81 -6.07 9.90 -4.99
CA SER A 81 -6.82 11.16 -4.97
C SER A 81 -8.05 11.17 -5.88
N ARG A 82 -8.02 10.38 -6.96
CA ARG A 82 -9.13 10.18 -7.90
C ARG A 82 -9.08 8.76 -8.44
N VAL A 83 -10.02 7.93 -8.03
CA VAL A 83 -10.09 6.52 -8.45
C VAL A 83 -10.61 6.41 -9.90
N GLU A 84 -9.92 5.61 -10.70
CA GLU A 84 -10.23 5.32 -12.10
C GLU A 84 -10.51 3.82 -12.32
N ALA A 85 -11.24 3.43 -13.38
CA ALA A 85 -11.57 2.03 -13.69
C ALA A 85 -10.35 1.09 -13.66
N ASP A 86 -9.19 1.60 -14.07
CA ASP A 86 -7.92 0.89 -14.09
C ASP A 86 -7.31 0.65 -12.70
N ASP A 87 -7.82 1.29 -11.65
CA ASP A 87 -7.34 1.16 -10.28
C ASP A 87 -8.02 -0.01 -9.53
N VAL A 88 -8.96 -0.73 -10.17
CA VAL A 88 -9.61 -1.93 -9.62
C VAL A 88 -8.60 -3.06 -9.48
N GLY A 89 -8.56 -3.66 -8.29
CA GLY A 89 -7.67 -4.76 -7.98
C GLY A 89 -7.44 -4.91 -6.48
N VAL A 90 -6.51 -5.78 -6.13
CA VAL A 90 -6.14 -6.04 -4.74
C VAL A 90 -4.87 -5.28 -4.38
N TYR A 91 -4.93 -4.52 -3.29
CA TYR A 91 -3.84 -3.69 -2.79
C TYR A 91 -3.19 -4.35 -1.57
N TYR A 92 -1.86 -4.39 -1.57
CA TYR A 92 -1.08 -4.99 -0.49
C TYR A 92 -0.07 -4.00 0.06
N CYS A 93 0.11 -3.97 1.37
CA CYS A 93 1.33 -3.46 1.97
C CYS A 93 2.30 -4.60 2.28
N GLY A 94 3.59 -4.32 2.15
CA GLY A 94 4.66 -5.23 2.52
C GLY A 94 5.79 -4.49 3.23
N GLN A 95 6.59 -5.20 4.02
CA GLN A 95 7.75 -4.65 4.70
C GLN A 95 9.03 -5.42 4.36
N SER A 96 10.17 -4.71 4.46
CA SER A 96 11.51 -5.28 4.24
C SER A 96 12.51 -4.89 5.34
N THR A 97 12.02 -4.45 6.50
CA THR A 97 12.82 -4.15 7.70
C THR A 97 13.41 -5.42 8.31
N GLN A 98 12.66 -6.52 8.35
CA GLN A 98 13.09 -7.80 8.89
C GLN A 98 12.97 -8.91 7.85
N TYR A 99 13.92 -9.84 7.84
CA TYR A 99 13.87 -11.06 7.02
C TYR A 99 13.22 -12.23 7.79
N PRO A 100 12.34 -13.04 7.15
CA PRO A 100 11.86 -12.87 5.78
C PRO A 100 10.94 -11.64 5.63
N PRO A 101 10.90 -11.00 4.44
CA PRO A 101 9.93 -9.95 4.17
C PRO A 101 8.52 -10.44 4.44
N THR A 102 7.68 -9.59 5.01
CA THR A 102 6.26 -9.91 5.23
C THR A 102 5.40 -9.10 4.28
N LEU A 103 4.48 -9.78 3.60
CA LEU A 103 3.35 -9.17 2.91
C LEU A 103 2.12 -9.35 3.78
N ASP A 104 1.20 -8.40 3.74
CA ASP A 104 -0.12 -8.65 4.28
C ASP A 104 -0.80 -9.75 3.46
N ALA A 105 -1.18 -10.84 4.13
CA ALA A 105 -1.88 -11.97 3.53
C ALA A 105 -3.35 -11.63 3.20
N GLY A 106 -3.92 -10.60 3.83
CA GLY A 106 -5.31 -10.20 3.64
C GLY A 106 -5.54 -9.41 2.35
N GLY A 107 -4.63 -8.50 2.01
CA GLY A 107 -4.85 -7.51 0.95
C GLY A 107 -6.14 -6.71 1.14
N ILE A 108 -6.37 -5.71 0.29
CA ILE A 108 -7.64 -4.97 0.24
C ILE A 108 -8.12 -4.94 -1.18
N GLU A 109 -9.32 -5.46 -1.40
CA GLU A 109 -9.98 -5.35 -2.69
C GLU A 109 -10.60 -3.95 -2.83
N VAL A 110 -10.16 -3.22 -3.87
CA VAL A 110 -10.75 -1.95 -4.28
C VAL A 110 -11.57 -2.19 -5.53
N GLN A 111 -12.84 -1.83 -5.46
CA GLN A 111 -13.81 -1.91 -6.55
C GLN A 111 -14.46 -0.55 -6.80
N ILE A 112 -14.96 -0.36 -8.01
CA ILE A 112 -15.69 0.83 -8.46
C ILE A 112 -17.11 0.45 -8.84
#